data_AF-D8TR12-F1
#
_entry.id   AF-D8TR12-F1
#
_cell.length_a   1.000
_cell.length_b   1.000
_cell.length_c   1.000
_cell.angle_alpha   90.00
_cell.angle_beta   90.00
_cell.angle_gamma   90.00
#
_symmetry.space_group_name_H-M   'P 1'
#
loop_
_entity.id
_entity.type
_entity.pdbx_description
1 polymer ?
#
loop_
_entity_poly.entity_id
_entity_poly.type
_entity_poly.pdbx_seq_one_letter_code
_entity_poly.pdbx_strand_id
1 'polypeptide(L)'
;MATPPLALVTSSQRQRPSGELVVDEILERKLYASKWFSVLYDGSSRSCNAQFQLAPCDSTSIFSNATAPGSEGTDAPRAEQPPEPVLASTLSLTKAGPAAAVPPAKKKGFLASRSPTARRGKSSQASAAAAVAAAAAGDSGAAAAEALPMPDRREQTRLAKVVKFNCFGDDAEDLAACECRGEQPRGHIGLWPEFALLNHSCAPNTTNFVIGGSMVVRACRRIKAGEELLPFNRRIGILSEDYGFECSCERCRAEQAHYEKVEDVYMELFEAVNDKLGPAFLEGRAVGDMEAVGDVQREVQSWLRRLYGLFRKTLLAPDVRQYIIASMYDAYDLLFSCAAALGQGEDASSLQASLKAIEAVSAGSDLHVLLAVRHYDCTVKEHGDGSGLAGLARETLRRAHVARYGPVSEEMISRLIDLNRKLHVES
;
A
#
# COMPACT_ATOMS: atom_id res chain seq x y z
N MET A 1 6.87 4.81 -13.94
CA MET A 1 6.28 3.80 -14.85
C MET A 1 4.77 3.82 -14.66
N ALA A 2 4.00 3.70 -15.73
CA ALA A 2 2.56 3.44 -15.68
C ALA A 2 2.27 2.28 -16.64
N THR A 3 1.70 1.19 -16.14
CA THR A 3 1.41 -0.01 -16.96
C THR A 3 -0.06 -0.41 -16.84
N PRO A 4 -0.74 -0.75 -17.94
CA PRO A 4 -2.09 -1.29 -17.89
C PRO A 4 -2.09 -2.73 -17.34
N PRO A 5 -3.21 -3.22 -16.80
CA PRO A 5 -3.30 -4.58 -16.30
C PRO A 5 -3.42 -5.58 -17.46
N LEU A 6 -2.84 -6.76 -17.28
CA LEU A 6 -3.16 -7.93 -18.10
C LEU A 6 -4.56 -8.45 -17.76
N ALA A 7 -4.90 -8.49 -16.46
CA ALA A 7 -6.22 -8.84 -15.94
C ALA A 7 -6.54 -7.92 -14.75
N LEU A 8 -7.78 -7.44 -14.64
CA LEU A 8 -8.21 -6.54 -13.56
C LEU A 8 -9.66 -6.83 -13.19
N VAL A 9 -9.91 -6.97 -11.89
CA VAL A 9 -11.25 -7.03 -11.31
C VAL A 9 -11.41 -5.81 -10.41
N THR A 10 -12.52 -5.09 -10.55
CA THR A 10 -12.84 -3.91 -9.76
C THR A 10 -14.15 -4.07 -9.01
N SER A 11 -14.25 -3.48 -7.82
CA SER A 11 -15.48 -3.29 -7.05
C SER A 11 -15.86 -1.81 -7.05
N SER A 12 -17.15 -1.51 -7.21
CA SER A 12 -17.65 -0.14 -7.04
C SER A 12 -17.61 0.34 -5.58
N GLN A 13 -17.41 -0.58 -4.65
CA GLN A 13 -17.18 -0.26 -3.23
C GLN A 13 -15.68 -0.15 -2.98
N ARG A 14 -15.29 0.62 -1.95
CA ARG A 14 -13.90 0.69 -1.47
C ARG A 14 -13.53 -0.58 -0.70
N GLN A 15 -13.53 -1.70 -1.41
CA GLN A 15 -13.22 -3.01 -0.88
C GLN A 15 -12.54 -3.85 -1.96
N ARG A 16 -11.38 -4.41 -1.61
CA ARG A 16 -10.62 -5.28 -2.50
C ARG A 16 -11.44 -6.54 -2.90
N PRO A 17 -11.65 -6.82 -4.20
CA PRO A 17 -12.29 -8.06 -4.65
C PRO A 17 -11.47 -9.32 -4.33
N SER A 18 -12.11 -10.49 -4.38
CA SER A 18 -11.43 -11.78 -4.22
C SER A 18 -10.47 -12.06 -5.38
N GLY A 19 -9.29 -12.62 -5.08
CA GLY A 19 -8.32 -13.04 -6.09
C GLY A 19 -8.80 -14.18 -6.98
N GLU A 20 -9.79 -14.98 -6.53
CA GLU A 20 -10.39 -16.04 -7.37
C GLU A 20 -11.05 -15.45 -8.62
N LEU A 21 -11.63 -14.25 -8.52
CA LEU A 21 -12.25 -13.56 -9.64
C LEU A 21 -11.24 -13.19 -10.73
N VAL A 22 -9.96 -12.99 -10.38
CA VAL A 22 -8.91 -12.74 -11.37
C VAL A 22 -8.59 -14.00 -12.17
N VAL A 23 -8.66 -15.18 -11.54
CA VAL A 23 -8.50 -16.46 -12.26
C VAL A 23 -9.64 -16.64 -13.25
N ASP A 24 -10.88 -16.36 -12.84
CA ASP A 24 -12.05 -16.42 -13.71
C ASP A 24 -11.90 -15.45 -14.89
N GLU A 25 -11.52 -14.20 -14.63
CA GLU A 25 -11.26 -13.18 -15.67
C GLU A 25 -10.19 -13.65 -16.69
N ILE A 26 -9.09 -14.27 -16.21
CA ILE A 26 -8.03 -14.83 -17.07
C ILE A 26 -8.55 -15.97 -17.95
N LEU A 27 -9.39 -16.84 -17.40
CA LEU A 27 -9.95 -17.99 -18.10
C LEU A 27 -11.01 -17.56 -19.12
N GLU A 28 -11.95 -16.70 -18.73
CA GLU A 28 -13.05 -16.21 -19.56
C GLU A 28 -12.54 -15.44 -20.78
N ARG A 29 -11.54 -14.57 -20.56
CA ARG A 29 -10.92 -13.77 -21.64
C ARG A 29 -9.77 -14.48 -22.34
N LYS A 30 -9.48 -15.74 -21.97
CA LYS A 30 -8.41 -16.56 -22.55
C LYS A 30 -7.03 -15.90 -22.53
N LEU A 31 -6.77 -15.12 -21.49
CA LEU A 31 -5.52 -14.37 -21.33
C LEU A 31 -4.32 -15.28 -21.11
N TYR A 32 -4.54 -16.53 -20.68
CA TYR A 32 -3.51 -17.55 -20.46
C TYR A 32 -2.63 -17.87 -21.69
N ALA A 33 -3.03 -17.44 -22.89
CA ALA A 33 -2.18 -17.49 -24.08
C ALA A 33 -1.00 -16.50 -24.06
N SER A 34 -1.05 -15.51 -23.16
CA SER A 34 0.00 -14.50 -23.01
C SER A 34 1.32 -15.13 -22.57
N LYS A 35 2.41 -14.71 -23.22
CA LYS A 35 3.78 -15.13 -22.87
C LYS A 35 4.14 -14.76 -21.43
N TRP A 36 3.49 -13.75 -20.85
CA TRP A 36 3.68 -13.36 -19.46
C TRP A 36 3.49 -14.50 -18.46
N PHE A 37 2.55 -15.42 -18.70
CA PHE A 37 2.33 -16.54 -17.80
C PHE A 37 3.52 -17.51 -17.72
N SER A 38 4.39 -17.53 -18.73
CA SER A 38 5.64 -18.30 -18.69
C SER A 38 6.78 -17.57 -17.97
N VAL A 39 6.71 -16.24 -17.89
CA VAL A 39 7.71 -15.39 -17.22
C VAL A 39 7.42 -15.27 -15.72
N LEU A 40 6.15 -15.11 -15.35
CA LEU A 40 5.72 -14.79 -13.98
C LEU A 40 5.70 -15.99 -13.03
N TYR A 41 5.94 -17.20 -13.52
CA TYR A 41 5.96 -18.39 -12.69
C TYR A 41 6.78 -19.52 -13.32
N ASP A 42 7.82 -19.93 -12.61
CA ASP A 42 8.77 -20.98 -13.01
C ASP A 42 8.33 -22.40 -12.65
N GLY A 43 7.16 -22.57 -12.00
CA GLY A 43 6.67 -23.87 -11.53
C GLY A 43 7.08 -24.23 -10.11
N SER A 44 7.87 -23.41 -9.43
CA SER A 44 8.33 -23.65 -8.06
C SER A 44 7.22 -23.49 -7.00
N SER A 45 7.41 -24.03 -5.80
CA SER A 45 6.44 -23.87 -4.70
C SER A 45 6.52 -22.49 -4.01
N ARG A 46 7.46 -21.64 -4.42
CA ARG A 46 7.77 -20.34 -3.82
C ARG A 46 7.61 -19.24 -4.87
N SER A 47 7.62 -17.99 -4.43
CA SER A 47 7.79 -16.85 -5.34
C SER A 47 9.21 -16.89 -5.88
N CYS A 48 9.37 -16.82 -7.20
CA CYS A 48 10.67 -16.74 -7.83
C CYS A 48 11.23 -15.31 -7.69
N ASN A 49 12.50 -15.17 -7.32
CA ASN A 49 13.20 -13.89 -7.49
C ASN A 49 13.33 -13.62 -8.98
N ALA A 50 12.93 -12.44 -9.42
CA ALA A 50 13.19 -11.98 -10.77
C ALA A 50 14.70 -11.75 -10.95
N GLN A 51 15.45 -12.75 -11.45
CA GLN A 51 16.85 -12.58 -11.82
C GLN A 51 16.95 -12.05 -13.26
N PHE A 52 16.82 -10.73 -13.42
CA PHE A 52 17.15 -10.07 -14.68
C PHE A 52 18.60 -9.58 -14.65
N GLN A 53 19.45 -10.12 -15.54
CA GLN A 53 20.73 -9.50 -15.83
C GLN A 53 20.47 -8.23 -16.65
N LEU A 54 20.39 -7.08 -15.98
CA LEU A 54 20.34 -5.78 -16.65
C LEU A 54 21.72 -5.50 -17.25
N ALA A 55 21.82 -5.50 -18.59
CA ALA A 55 23.00 -4.97 -19.26
C ALA A 55 23.08 -3.46 -18.98
N PRO A 56 24.26 -2.90 -18.61
CA PRO A 56 24.39 -1.46 -18.41
C PRO A 56 24.07 -0.71 -19.71
N CYS A 57 23.15 0.25 -19.66
CA CYS A 57 22.75 1.08 -20.80
C CYS A 57 23.37 2.48 -20.67
N ASP A 58 24.11 2.90 -21.71
CA ASP A 58 24.77 4.21 -21.78
C ASP A 58 23.73 5.34 -21.90
N SER A 59 23.58 6.14 -20.84
CA SER A 59 22.54 7.17 -20.72
C SER A 59 22.96 8.51 -21.37
N THR A 60 22.66 8.75 -22.64
CA THR A 60 22.90 10.08 -23.25
C THR A 60 21.82 10.67 -24.18
N SER A 61 20.70 10.03 -24.53
CA SER A 61 19.95 10.53 -25.71
C SER A 61 18.43 10.75 -25.64
N ILE A 62 17.73 10.74 -24.49
CA ILE A 62 16.26 10.81 -24.52
C ILE A 62 15.66 11.71 -23.44
N PHE A 63 15.77 13.04 -23.61
CA PHE A 63 14.78 13.97 -23.04
C PHE A 63 14.67 15.21 -23.95
N SER A 64 13.64 15.23 -24.78
CA SER A 64 13.14 16.48 -25.40
C SER A 64 11.61 16.47 -25.43
N ASN A 65 11.06 17.22 -24.48
CA ASN A 65 9.80 17.98 -24.45
C ASN A 65 8.60 17.57 -25.33
N ALA A 66 7.45 17.41 -24.69
CA ALA A 66 6.16 17.87 -25.23
C ALA A 66 5.16 18.17 -24.10
N THR A 67 4.70 19.42 -24.04
CA THR A 67 3.65 19.96 -23.15
C THR A 67 2.41 20.24 -24.01
N ALA A 68 1.19 20.01 -23.50
CA ALA A 68 -0.04 20.54 -24.10
C ALA A 68 -1.20 20.62 -23.06
N PRO A 69 -2.18 21.53 -23.26
CA PRO A 69 -2.92 22.26 -22.21
C PRO A 69 -4.40 21.83 -22.04
N GLY A 70 -5.06 22.38 -21.01
CA GLY A 70 -6.36 21.95 -20.48
C GLY A 70 -7.64 22.57 -21.06
N SER A 71 -8.77 22.26 -20.42
CA SER A 71 -10.05 22.96 -20.55
C SER A 71 -10.96 22.70 -19.34
N GLU A 72 -11.57 23.79 -18.88
CA GLU A 72 -12.50 23.93 -17.75
C GLU A 72 -13.91 23.38 -18.04
N GLY A 73 -14.65 23.04 -16.98
CA GLY A 73 -16.08 22.72 -17.04
C GLY A 73 -16.69 22.52 -15.65
N THR A 74 -17.49 23.49 -15.23
CA THR A 74 -18.22 23.63 -13.95
C THR A 74 -19.46 22.76 -13.88
N ASP A 75 -19.82 22.22 -12.70
CA ASP A 75 -21.22 22.19 -12.23
C ASP A 75 -21.37 21.85 -10.72
N ALA A 76 -22.39 22.45 -10.12
CA ALA A 76 -22.66 22.60 -8.68
C ALA A 76 -23.51 21.44 -8.07
N PRO A 77 -23.69 21.38 -6.73
CA PRO A 77 -23.69 20.12 -5.97
C PRO A 77 -25.08 19.55 -5.62
N ARG A 78 -25.12 18.27 -5.24
CA ARG A 78 -26.28 17.63 -4.58
C ARG A 78 -25.86 17.06 -3.22
N ALA A 79 -26.76 17.26 -2.24
CA ALA A 79 -26.57 17.15 -0.80
C ALA A 79 -25.98 15.84 -0.25
N GLU A 80 -25.17 16.01 0.79
CA GLU A 80 -24.38 15.03 1.55
C GLU A 80 -25.22 14.18 2.53
N GLN A 81 -24.86 12.90 2.65
CA GLN A 81 -25.09 12.11 3.85
C GLN A 81 -23.74 11.94 4.57
N PRO A 82 -23.72 11.90 5.91
CA PRO A 82 -22.47 11.87 6.67
C PRO A 82 -21.70 10.57 6.42
N PRO A 83 -20.40 10.62 6.08
CA PRO A 83 -19.57 9.44 6.01
C PRO A 83 -19.24 8.94 7.43
N GLU A 84 -19.27 7.62 7.61
CA GLU A 84 -18.66 6.95 8.77
C GLU A 84 -17.14 7.13 8.71
N PRO A 85 -16.45 7.23 9.86
CA PRO A 85 -15.01 7.47 9.91
C PRO A 85 -14.26 6.33 9.22
N VAL A 86 -13.67 6.63 8.07
CA VAL A 86 -12.81 5.70 7.33
C VAL A 86 -11.44 5.74 7.99
N LEU A 87 -11.16 4.75 8.82
CA LEU A 87 -9.79 4.47 9.27
C LEU A 87 -8.89 4.40 8.02
N ALA A 88 -7.83 5.20 7.99
CA ALA A 88 -6.78 5.05 7.01
C ALA A 88 -6.28 3.61 7.08
N SER A 89 -6.59 2.81 6.04
CA SER A 89 -6.22 1.41 5.97
C SER A 89 -4.70 1.29 5.86
N THR A 90 -4.02 1.33 7.00
CA THR A 90 -2.65 0.84 7.17
C THR A 90 -2.64 -0.69 7.30
N LEU A 91 -3.81 -1.34 7.24
CA LEU A 91 -3.98 -2.75 7.52
C LEU A 91 -4.54 -3.51 6.31
N SER A 92 -3.63 -3.84 5.40
CA SER A 92 -3.62 -5.19 4.85
C SER A 92 -2.77 -6.14 5.73
N LEU A 93 -2.65 -5.86 7.03
CA LEU A 93 -2.07 -6.77 8.02
C LEU A 93 -3.13 -7.79 8.44
N THR A 94 -3.31 -8.83 7.61
CA THR A 94 -3.83 -10.09 8.14
C THR A 94 -2.79 -10.65 9.09
N LYS A 95 -3.10 -10.57 10.39
CA LYS A 95 -2.59 -11.38 11.51
C LYS A 95 -1.28 -12.15 11.21
N ALA A 96 -0.14 -11.50 11.42
CA ALA A 96 1.16 -12.19 11.49
C ALA A 96 1.89 -11.68 12.73
N GLY A 97 1.94 -12.54 13.76
CA GLY A 97 2.82 -12.35 14.90
C GLY A 97 4.29 -12.51 14.51
N PRO A 98 5.23 -12.16 15.38
CA PRO A 98 6.65 -12.30 15.12
C PRO A 98 7.05 -13.78 15.14
N ALA A 99 7.32 -14.34 13.97
CA ALA A 99 7.91 -15.67 13.85
C ALA A 99 9.43 -15.58 14.03
N ALA A 100 9.90 -15.71 15.28
CA ALA A 100 11.19 -16.31 15.55
C ALA A 100 11.08 -17.83 15.26
N ALA A 101 12.07 -18.37 14.57
CA ALA A 101 12.07 -19.70 13.98
C ALA A 101 11.63 -20.85 14.91
N VAL A 102 10.46 -21.44 14.66
CA VAL A 102 10.04 -22.76 15.15
C VAL A 102 9.26 -23.48 14.03
N PRO A 103 9.54 -24.77 13.71
CA PRO A 103 8.98 -25.42 12.51
C PRO A 103 7.50 -25.81 12.69
N PRO A 104 6.62 -25.60 11.69
CA PRO A 104 5.21 -25.93 11.82
C PRO A 104 4.86 -27.38 11.44
N ALA A 105 3.95 -27.96 12.20
CA ALA A 105 3.30 -29.23 11.93
C ALA A 105 2.35 -29.14 10.71
N LYS A 106 2.36 -30.17 9.88
CA LYS A 106 1.65 -30.26 8.58
C LYS A 106 0.13 -30.13 8.73
N LYS A 107 -0.48 -29.13 8.07
CA LYS A 107 -1.92 -29.12 7.76
C LYS A 107 -2.16 -29.43 6.28
N LYS A 108 -3.20 -30.23 6.02
CA LYS A 108 -3.55 -30.83 4.71
C LYS A 108 -4.07 -29.80 3.71
N GLY A 109 -3.80 -30.07 2.43
CA GLY A 109 -3.86 -29.13 1.32
C GLY A 109 -5.23 -28.80 0.71
N PHE A 110 -5.16 -27.72 -0.07
CA PHE A 110 -6.16 -26.88 -0.73
C PHE A 110 -6.99 -27.50 -1.88
N LEU A 111 -7.08 -28.84 -1.99
CA LEU A 111 -7.81 -29.47 -3.11
C LEU A 111 -8.75 -30.56 -2.62
N ALA A 112 -9.82 -30.19 -1.91
CA ALA A 112 -10.90 -31.12 -1.59
C ALA A 112 -12.25 -30.43 -1.33
N SER A 113 -12.89 -29.88 -2.37
CA SER A 113 -14.36 -29.80 -2.47
C SER A 113 -14.79 -29.17 -3.80
N ARG A 114 -14.96 -30.00 -4.84
CA ARG A 114 -15.82 -29.67 -5.98
C ARG A 114 -16.69 -30.88 -6.27
N SER A 115 -17.98 -30.75 -6.01
CA SER A 115 -19.04 -31.60 -6.58
C SER A 115 -20.04 -30.70 -7.31
N PRO A 116 -20.69 -31.17 -8.40
CA PRO A 116 -21.30 -30.30 -9.40
C PRO A 116 -22.82 -30.11 -9.23
N THR A 117 -23.35 -29.13 -9.99
CA THR A 117 -24.76 -28.77 -10.29
C THR A 117 -25.41 -27.75 -9.32
N ALA A 118 -26.16 -26.73 -9.75
CA ALA A 118 -27.03 -26.59 -10.92
C ALA A 118 -27.14 -25.13 -11.47
N ARG A 119 -27.71 -25.05 -12.67
CA ARG A 119 -27.88 -23.91 -13.58
C ARG A 119 -28.77 -22.74 -13.09
N ARG A 120 -28.46 -21.57 -13.67
CA ARG A 120 -29.32 -20.52 -14.29
C ARG A 120 -29.79 -19.33 -13.43
N GLY A 121 -29.36 -18.15 -13.90
CA GLY A 121 -30.08 -16.87 -13.83
C GLY A 121 -29.31 -15.81 -14.63
N LYS A 122 -29.73 -15.54 -15.87
CA LYS A 122 -29.14 -14.48 -16.72
C LYS A 122 -29.64 -13.11 -16.24
N SER A 123 -28.73 -12.20 -15.93
CA SER A 123 -29.00 -10.75 -15.97
C SER A 123 -27.84 -10.08 -16.71
N SER A 124 -28.14 -9.62 -17.92
CA SER A 124 -27.25 -8.83 -18.75
C SER A 124 -27.30 -7.36 -18.30
N GLN A 125 -26.23 -6.87 -17.71
CA GLN A 125 -25.90 -5.44 -17.73
C GLN A 125 -24.43 -5.31 -18.11
N ALA A 126 -24.20 -5.18 -19.42
CA ALA A 126 -22.92 -4.73 -19.95
C ALA A 126 -22.78 -3.24 -19.58
N SER A 127 -21.84 -2.92 -18.70
CA SER A 127 -21.48 -1.53 -18.41
C SER A 127 -20.39 -1.07 -19.38
N ALA A 128 -20.55 0.16 -19.88
CA ALA A 128 -19.74 0.77 -20.92
C ALA A 128 -18.36 1.25 -20.41
N ALA A 129 -17.50 0.31 -19.98
CA ALA A 129 -16.12 0.58 -19.57
C ALA A 129 -15.07 -0.20 -20.40
N ALA A 130 -15.45 -0.76 -21.54
CA ALA A 130 -14.59 -1.60 -22.38
C ALA A 130 -13.87 -0.85 -23.53
N ALA A 131 -13.86 0.49 -23.56
CA ALA A 131 -13.43 1.23 -24.75
C ALA A 131 -12.03 1.90 -24.70
N VAL A 132 -11.20 1.67 -23.68
CA VAL A 132 -9.83 2.26 -23.63
C VAL A 132 -8.70 1.22 -23.55
N ALA A 133 -9.00 -0.08 -23.53
CA ALA A 133 -8.01 -1.16 -23.46
C ALA A 133 -7.57 -1.74 -24.83
N ALA A 134 -7.69 -0.99 -25.93
CA ALA A 134 -7.45 -1.50 -27.29
C ALA A 134 -6.31 -0.83 -28.07
N ALA A 135 -5.40 -0.09 -27.43
CA ALA A 135 -4.35 0.66 -28.13
C ALA A 135 -2.89 0.19 -27.88
N ALA A 136 -2.67 -1.03 -27.37
CA ALA A 136 -1.31 -1.56 -27.17
C ALA A 136 -1.09 -2.99 -27.73
N ALA A 137 -1.95 -3.46 -28.63
CA ALA A 137 -1.74 -4.70 -29.38
C ALA A 137 -1.42 -4.39 -30.85
N GLY A 138 -0.23 -3.88 -31.09
CA GLY A 138 0.32 -3.75 -32.44
C GLY A 138 1.12 -4.99 -32.81
N ASP A 139 0.47 -5.97 -33.44
CA ASP A 139 0.90 -6.57 -34.72
C ASP A 139 -0.19 -7.54 -35.22
N SER A 140 -0.82 -7.21 -36.34
CA SER A 140 -2.00 -7.88 -36.88
C SER A 140 -1.62 -8.85 -38.00
N GLY A 141 -1.43 -10.12 -37.65
CA GLY A 141 -1.58 -11.24 -38.57
C GLY A 141 -2.94 -11.89 -38.35
N ALA A 142 -3.90 -11.61 -39.24
CA ALA A 142 -5.24 -12.21 -39.21
C ALA A 142 -5.17 -13.69 -39.59
N ALA A 143 -4.89 -14.55 -38.62
CA ALA A 143 -5.22 -15.97 -38.66
C ALA A 143 -6.53 -16.16 -37.89
N ALA A 144 -7.46 -16.94 -38.48
CA ALA A 144 -8.72 -17.31 -37.84
C ALA A 144 -8.46 -17.76 -36.40
N ALA A 145 -9.05 -17.04 -35.43
CA ALA A 145 -8.88 -17.34 -34.01
C ALA A 145 -9.51 -18.70 -33.71
N GLU A 146 -8.71 -19.75 -33.83
CA GLU A 146 -9.02 -21.06 -33.30
C GLU A 146 -9.33 -20.87 -31.82
N ALA A 147 -10.56 -21.20 -31.42
CA ALA A 147 -11.01 -20.97 -30.06
C ALA A 147 -10.14 -21.81 -29.12
N LEU A 148 -9.18 -21.18 -28.42
CA LEU A 148 -8.31 -21.88 -27.49
C LEU A 148 -9.16 -22.72 -26.53
N PRO A 149 -8.89 -24.02 -26.40
CA PRO A 149 -9.64 -24.90 -25.53
C PRO A 149 -9.39 -24.49 -24.07
N MET A 150 -10.37 -24.79 -23.21
CA MET A 150 -10.18 -24.55 -21.78
C MET A 150 -8.94 -25.31 -21.26
N PRO A 151 -8.06 -24.65 -20.49
CA PRO A 151 -6.88 -25.30 -19.94
C PRO A 151 -7.28 -26.45 -19.03
N ASP A 152 -6.45 -27.49 -18.99
CA ASP A 152 -6.69 -28.63 -18.11
C ASP A 152 -6.56 -28.22 -16.61
N ARG A 153 -6.88 -29.14 -15.71
CA ARG A 153 -6.86 -28.86 -14.27
C ARG A 153 -5.45 -28.51 -13.76
N ARG A 154 -4.40 -29.07 -14.38
CA ARG A 154 -3.01 -28.80 -14.00
C ARG A 154 -2.64 -27.37 -14.35
N GLU A 155 -3.00 -26.94 -15.55
CA GLU A 155 -2.75 -25.59 -16.04
C GLU A 155 -3.59 -24.55 -15.29
N GLN A 156 -4.85 -24.84 -14.97
CA GLN A 156 -5.65 -23.98 -14.07
C GLN A 156 -5.01 -23.82 -12.69
N THR A 157 -4.44 -24.90 -12.13
CA THR A 157 -3.70 -24.83 -10.86
C THR A 157 -2.44 -23.97 -10.98
N ARG A 158 -1.77 -24.01 -12.14
CA ARG A 158 -0.61 -23.16 -12.45
C ARG A 158 -1.02 -21.69 -12.51
N LEU A 159 -2.11 -21.36 -13.21
CA LEU A 159 -2.65 -19.99 -13.30
C LEU A 159 -3.06 -19.43 -11.93
N ALA A 160 -3.69 -20.24 -11.09
CA ALA A 160 -4.05 -19.83 -9.73
C ALA A 160 -2.80 -19.45 -8.90
N LYS A 161 -1.67 -20.13 -9.10
CA LYS A 161 -0.40 -19.77 -8.45
C LYS A 161 0.21 -18.48 -9.03
N VAL A 162 0.12 -18.27 -10.34
CA VAL A 162 0.53 -16.99 -10.96
C VAL A 162 -0.25 -15.85 -10.32
N VAL A 163 -1.58 -15.96 -10.22
CA VAL A 163 -2.43 -14.97 -9.56
C VAL A 163 -2.04 -14.78 -8.10
N LYS A 164 -1.83 -15.87 -7.35
CA LYS A 164 -1.44 -15.81 -5.93
C LYS A 164 -0.17 -15.00 -5.72
N PHE A 165 0.86 -15.21 -6.53
CA PHE A 165 2.18 -14.62 -6.29
C PHE A 165 2.40 -13.26 -6.96
N ASN A 166 1.62 -12.91 -7.98
CA ASN A 166 1.91 -11.77 -8.85
C ASN A 166 0.82 -10.69 -8.89
N CYS A 167 -0.38 -10.96 -8.35
CA CYS A 167 -1.43 -9.96 -8.33
C CYS A 167 -1.22 -8.93 -7.22
N PHE A 168 -1.53 -7.68 -7.53
CA PHE A 168 -1.67 -6.61 -6.56
C PHE A 168 -3.14 -6.29 -6.37
N GLY A 169 -3.53 -5.86 -5.17
CA GLY A 169 -4.88 -5.38 -4.95
C GLY A 169 -4.99 -4.57 -3.67
N ASP A 170 -5.89 -3.60 -3.71
CA ASP A 170 -6.11 -2.63 -2.65
C ASP A 170 -7.61 -2.32 -2.51
N ASP A 171 -7.98 -1.72 -1.38
CA ASP A 171 -9.36 -1.36 -1.08
C ASP A 171 -9.84 -0.16 -1.90
N ALA A 172 -8.94 0.67 -2.41
CA ALA A 172 -9.29 1.73 -3.34
C ALA A 172 -8.12 2.05 -4.31
N GLU A 173 -8.46 2.55 -5.49
CA GLU A 173 -7.57 3.38 -6.31
C GLU A 173 -7.20 4.67 -5.54
N ASP A 174 -6.16 5.40 -5.98
CA ASP A 174 -5.73 6.64 -5.31
C ASP A 174 -6.88 7.67 -5.24
N LEU A 175 -7.32 8.00 -4.02
CA LEU A 175 -8.54 8.80 -3.83
C LEU A 175 -8.41 10.20 -4.41
N ALA A 176 -7.30 10.90 -4.11
CA ALA A 176 -7.09 12.27 -4.59
C ALA A 176 -6.89 12.34 -6.10
N ALA A 177 -6.24 11.34 -6.71
CA ALA A 177 -6.07 11.24 -8.15
C ALA A 177 -7.40 10.92 -8.85
N CYS A 178 -8.22 10.03 -8.29
CA CYS A 178 -9.57 9.76 -8.78
C CYS A 178 -10.43 11.04 -8.76
N GLU A 179 -10.42 11.77 -7.64
CA GLU A 179 -11.17 13.02 -7.50
C GLU A 179 -10.66 14.10 -8.48
N CYS A 180 -9.34 14.21 -8.68
CA CYS A 180 -8.76 15.09 -9.70
C CYS A 180 -9.25 14.77 -11.13
N ARG A 181 -9.64 13.50 -11.38
CA ARG A 181 -10.13 13.01 -12.66
C ARG A 181 -11.66 12.98 -12.76
N GLY A 182 -12.38 13.31 -11.69
CA GLY A 182 -13.85 13.17 -11.63
C GLY A 182 -14.30 11.70 -11.66
N GLU A 183 -13.46 10.79 -11.18
CA GLU A 183 -13.71 9.35 -11.15
C GLU A 183 -14.04 8.89 -9.72
N GLN A 184 -14.95 7.91 -9.59
CA GLN A 184 -15.22 7.29 -8.31
C GLN A 184 -14.13 6.27 -7.97
N PRO A 185 -13.49 6.32 -6.78
CA PRO A 185 -12.50 5.34 -6.37
C PRO A 185 -13.10 3.95 -6.24
N ARG A 186 -12.38 2.94 -6.76
CA ARG A 186 -12.83 1.53 -6.77
C ARG A 186 -11.84 0.63 -6.05
N GLY A 187 -12.35 -0.33 -5.30
CA GLY A 187 -11.50 -1.45 -4.85
C GLY A 187 -11.08 -2.29 -6.04
N HIS A 188 -9.87 -2.84 -6.00
CA HIS A 188 -9.32 -3.52 -7.17
C HIS A 188 -8.36 -4.65 -6.82
N ILE A 189 -8.28 -5.63 -7.71
CA ILE A 189 -7.22 -6.65 -7.72
C ILE A 189 -6.90 -6.99 -9.17
N GLY A 190 -5.61 -7.03 -9.51
CA GLY A 190 -5.19 -7.20 -10.88
C GLY A 190 -3.78 -7.74 -11.03
N LEU A 191 -3.47 -8.16 -12.25
CA LEU A 191 -2.17 -8.64 -12.67
C LEU A 191 -1.54 -7.59 -13.59
N TRP A 192 -0.48 -6.93 -13.12
CA TRP A 192 0.34 -6.01 -13.90
C TRP A 192 1.72 -6.65 -14.10
N PRO A 193 1.96 -7.32 -15.24
CA PRO A 193 3.14 -8.16 -15.38
C PRO A 193 4.46 -7.42 -15.13
N GLU A 194 4.62 -6.19 -15.62
CA GLU A 194 5.83 -5.39 -15.42
C GLU A 194 6.05 -5.01 -13.95
N PHE A 195 4.97 -4.76 -13.20
CA PHE A 195 5.05 -4.50 -11.77
C PHE A 195 5.39 -5.78 -10.98
N ALA A 196 4.83 -6.93 -11.39
CA ALA A 196 5.09 -8.21 -10.75
C ALA A 196 6.54 -8.68 -10.87
N LEU A 197 7.33 -8.10 -11.79
CA LEU A 197 8.77 -8.34 -11.87
C LEU A 197 9.58 -7.62 -10.77
N LEU A 198 9.00 -6.65 -10.07
CA LEU A 198 9.70 -5.88 -9.06
C LEU A 198 9.83 -6.68 -7.76
N ASN A 199 11.06 -6.80 -7.26
CA ASN A 199 11.33 -7.50 -6.00
C ASN A 199 10.94 -6.63 -4.79
N HIS A 200 10.77 -7.28 -3.64
CA HIS A 200 10.31 -6.62 -2.42
C HIS A 200 11.44 -5.96 -1.61
N SER A 201 11.16 -4.80 -1.01
CA SER A 201 11.94 -4.24 0.11
C SER A 201 11.05 -3.67 1.21
N CYS A 202 11.46 -3.84 2.47
CA CYS A 202 10.81 -3.19 3.62
C CYS A 202 11.21 -1.72 3.81
N ALA A 203 12.20 -1.25 3.04
CA ALA A 203 12.60 0.14 2.86
C ALA A 203 12.73 0.39 1.35
N PRO A 204 11.60 0.58 0.65
CA PRO A 204 11.53 0.66 -0.78
C PRO A 204 12.16 1.95 -1.31
N ASN A 205 12.59 1.93 -2.57
CA ASN A 205 12.99 3.15 -3.29
C ASN A 205 11.92 3.64 -4.28
N THR A 206 10.82 2.90 -4.37
CA THR A 206 9.64 3.25 -5.16
C THR A 206 8.34 3.11 -4.37
N THR A 207 7.35 3.93 -4.70
CA THR A 207 5.95 3.78 -4.27
C THR A 207 5.12 3.30 -5.46
N ASN A 208 4.02 2.60 -5.18
CA ASN A 208 3.09 2.13 -6.20
C ASN A 208 1.64 2.33 -5.77
N PHE A 209 0.79 2.64 -6.74
CA PHE A 209 -0.64 2.86 -6.56
C PHE A 209 -1.36 2.75 -7.92
N VAL A 210 -2.67 2.59 -7.90
CA VAL A 210 -3.47 2.43 -9.13
C VAL A 210 -4.26 3.70 -9.42
N ILE A 211 -4.20 4.15 -10.68
CA ILE A 211 -5.00 5.25 -11.23
C ILE A 211 -5.67 4.77 -12.51
N GLY A 212 -7.00 4.82 -12.58
CA GLY A 212 -7.75 4.43 -13.77
C GLY A 212 -7.42 3.00 -14.25
N GLY A 213 -7.25 2.06 -13.32
CA GLY A 213 -6.84 0.68 -13.56
C GLY A 213 -5.36 0.46 -13.92
N SER A 214 -4.57 1.52 -14.11
CA SER A 214 -3.14 1.40 -14.43
C SER A 214 -2.29 1.41 -13.16
N MET A 215 -1.34 0.49 -13.06
CA MET A 215 -0.34 0.49 -12.00
C MET A 215 0.69 1.57 -12.25
N VAL A 216 0.76 2.54 -11.34
CA VAL A 216 1.78 3.59 -11.32
C VAL A 216 2.86 3.20 -10.34
N VAL A 217 4.12 3.22 -10.79
CA VAL A 217 5.30 3.04 -9.93
C VAL A 217 6.19 4.27 -10.06
N ARG A 218 6.51 4.91 -8.93
CA ARG A 218 7.34 6.12 -8.89
C ARG A 218 8.52 5.95 -7.98
N ALA A 219 9.67 6.47 -8.38
CA ALA A 219 10.82 6.61 -7.50
C ALA A 219 10.52 7.64 -6.40
N CYS A 220 10.81 7.28 -5.15
CA CYS A 220 10.59 8.14 -3.98
C CYS A 220 11.89 8.79 -3.48
N ARG A 221 13.02 8.36 -4.05
CA ARG A 221 14.34 8.96 -3.86
C ARG A 221 15.12 8.89 -5.17
N ARG A 222 16.31 9.48 -5.20
CA ARG A 222 17.24 9.26 -6.31
C ARG A 222 17.65 7.77 -6.33
N ILE A 223 17.64 7.20 -7.53
CA ILE A 223 18.01 5.80 -7.79
C ILE A 223 19.18 5.84 -8.76
N LYS A 224 20.28 5.15 -8.42
CA LYS A 224 21.48 5.13 -9.27
C LYS A 224 21.28 4.17 -10.44
N ALA A 225 22.01 4.39 -11.53
CA ALA A 225 22.06 3.41 -12.62
C ALA A 225 22.56 2.05 -12.08
N GLY A 226 21.87 0.96 -12.44
CA GLY A 226 22.15 -0.38 -11.93
C GLY A 226 21.58 -0.69 -10.54
N GLU A 227 20.97 0.28 -9.87
CA GLU A 227 20.23 0.04 -8.62
C GLU A 227 18.84 -0.55 -8.94
N GLU A 228 18.49 -1.62 -8.23
CA GLU A 228 17.21 -2.31 -8.39
C GLU A 228 16.03 -1.47 -7.91
N LEU A 229 14.88 -1.57 -8.59
CA LEU A 229 13.63 -0.92 -8.19
C LEU A 229 12.86 -1.84 -7.24
N LEU A 230 12.52 -1.33 -6.06
CA LEU A 230 11.98 -2.13 -4.97
C LEU A 230 10.75 -1.43 -4.36
N PRO A 231 9.50 -1.89 -4.65
CA PRO A 231 8.29 -1.46 -3.96
C PRO A 231 8.11 -2.18 -2.61
N PHE A 232 7.24 -1.61 -1.78
CA PHE A 232 6.75 -2.27 -0.58
C PHE A 232 5.52 -3.12 -0.92
N ASN A 233 5.46 -4.34 -0.37
CA ASN A 233 4.32 -5.24 -0.55
C ASN A 233 3.77 -5.71 0.80
N ARG A 234 4.56 -6.49 1.59
CA ARG A 234 4.21 -7.02 2.93
C ARG A 234 5.49 -7.29 3.74
N ARG A 235 5.43 -7.46 5.08
CA ARG A 235 6.61 -7.77 5.92
C ARG A 235 6.77 -9.26 6.27
N ILE A 236 8.03 -9.60 6.58
CA ILE A 236 8.68 -10.85 7.02
C ILE A 236 7.78 -12.08 7.25
N GLY A 237 6.84 -12.06 8.22
CA GLY A 237 6.00 -13.23 8.53
C GLY A 237 5.12 -13.65 7.35
N ILE A 238 4.47 -12.68 6.71
CA ILE A 238 3.62 -12.92 5.54
C ILE A 238 4.47 -13.29 4.31
N LEU A 239 5.68 -12.74 4.18
CA LEU A 239 6.56 -13.07 3.06
C LEU A 239 7.03 -14.52 3.09
N SER A 240 7.39 -15.03 4.27
CA SER A 240 7.81 -16.43 4.41
C SER A 240 6.63 -17.39 4.18
N GLU A 241 5.47 -17.10 4.78
CA GLU A 241 4.28 -17.96 4.68
C GLU A 241 3.64 -17.93 3.28
N ASP A 242 3.43 -16.74 2.71
CA ASP A 242 2.69 -16.58 1.46
C ASP A 242 3.59 -16.69 0.22
N TYR A 243 4.85 -16.27 0.31
CA TYR A 243 5.77 -16.17 -0.84
C TYR A 243 7.01 -17.08 -0.71
N GLY A 244 7.30 -17.64 0.47
CA GLY A 244 8.38 -18.62 0.65
C GLY A 244 9.80 -18.04 0.62
N PHE A 245 9.98 -16.75 0.90
CA PHE A 245 11.31 -16.12 1.02
C PHE A 245 11.43 -15.23 2.27
N GLU A 246 12.67 -15.04 2.73
CA GLU A 246 13.01 -14.14 3.83
C GLU A 246 13.62 -12.85 3.27
N CYS A 247 13.07 -11.70 3.67
CA CYS A 247 13.57 -10.41 3.23
C CYS A 247 14.90 -10.08 3.92
N SER A 248 15.92 -9.73 3.13
CA SER A 248 17.24 -9.30 3.62
C SER A 248 17.58 -7.87 3.18
N CYS A 249 16.57 -7.01 3.01
CA CYS A 249 16.81 -5.60 2.69
C CYS A 249 17.55 -4.86 3.83
N GLU A 250 18.01 -3.64 3.56
CA GLU A 250 18.73 -2.80 4.53
C GLU A 250 18.00 -2.70 5.87
N ARG A 251 16.68 -2.42 5.85
CA ARG A 251 15.86 -2.38 7.06
C ARG A 251 15.86 -3.70 7.83
N CYS A 252 15.61 -4.83 7.16
CA CYS A 252 15.55 -6.13 7.82
C CYS A 252 16.90 -6.49 8.44
N ARG A 253 18.01 -6.26 7.73
CA ARG A 253 19.37 -6.50 8.26
C ARG A 253 19.67 -5.61 9.46
N ALA A 254 19.30 -4.33 9.38
CA ALA A 254 19.51 -3.36 10.44
C ALA A 254 18.69 -3.67 11.70
N GLU A 255 17.41 -4.01 11.54
CA GLU A 255 16.54 -4.44 12.64
C GLU A 255 17.08 -5.74 13.28
N GLN A 256 17.46 -6.73 12.48
CA GLN A 256 18.01 -8.01 12.98
C GLN A 256 19.32 -7.82 13.74
N ALA A 257 20.25 -7.00 13.22
CA ALA A 257 21.53 -6.72 13.86
C ALA A 257 21.41 -6.00 15.21
N HIS A 258 20.23 -5.46 15.51
CA HIS A 258 19.95 -4.70 16.73
C HIS A 258 18.78 -5.27 17.53
N TYR A 259 18.28 -6.44 17.16
CA TYR A 259 17.08 -7.04 17.73
C TYR A 259 17.22 -7.29 19.24
N GLU A 260 18.31 -7.92 19.67
CA GLU A 260 18.61 -8.20 21.09
C GLU A 260 18.61 -6.94 21.97
N LYS A 261 18.84 -5.75 21.39
CA LYS A 261 18.85 -4.49 22.14
C LYS A 261 17.45 -3.94 22.41
N VAL A 262 16.44 -4.41 21.66
CA VAL A 262 15.08 -3.86 21.67
C VAL A 262 13.99 -4.90 21.83
N GLU A 263 14.30 -6.19 21.74
CA GLU A 263 13.34 -7.29 21.67
C GLU A 263 12.33 -7.26 22.82
N ASP A 264 12.77 -7.14 24.08
CA ASP A 264 11.88 -7.15 25.24
C ASP A 264 10.78 -6.08 25.14
N VAL A 265 11.20 -4.82 24.97
CA VAL A 265 10.26 -3.68 24.91
C VAL A 265 9.43 -3.74 23.63
N TYR A 266 10.01 -4.19 22.52
CA TYR A 266 9.32 -4.29 21.24
C TYR A 266 8.19 -5.34 21.30
N MET A 267 8.50 -6.53 21.81
CA MET A 267 7.56 -7.64 21.93
C MET A 267 6.45 -7.32 22.92
N GLU A 268 6.79 -6.82 24.11
CA GLU A 268 5.81 -6.42 25.10
C GLU A 268 4.88 -5.30 24.58
N LEU A 269 5.44 -4.31 23.87
CA LEU A 269 4.64 -3.24 23.26
C LEU A 269 3.71 -3.77 22.18
N PHE A 270 4.21 -4.64 21.30
CA PHE A 270 3.41 -5.23 20.23
C PHE A 270 2.23 -6.04 20.80
N GLU A 271 2.47 -6.90 21.79
CA GLU A 271 1.43 -7.67 22.47
C GLU A 271 0.46 -6.75 23.21
N ALA A 272 0.97 -5.76 23.94
CA ALA A 272 0.13 -4.80 24.65
C ALA A 272 -0.81 -4.05 23.70
N VAL A 273 -0.31 -3.55 22.56
CA VAL A 273 -1.13 -2.81 21.58
C VAL A 273 -2.17 -3.71 20.93
N ASN A 274 -1.78 -4.90 20.46
CA ASN A 274 -2.66 -5.75 19.67
C ASN A 274 -3.66 -6.56 20.52
N ASP A 275 -3.21 -7.10 21.64
CA ASP A 275 -4.01 -8.09 22.39
C ASP A 275 -4.76 -7.46 23.56
N LYS A 276 -4.38 -6.25 23.99
CA LYS A 276 -4.97 -5.58 25.16
C LYS A 276 -5.51 -4.18 24.85
N LEU A 277 -4.64 -3.26 24.45
CA LEU A 277 -4.93 -1.84 24.38
C LEU A 277 -5.82 -1.46 23.20
N GLY A 278 -5.59 -2.04 22.02
CA GLY A 278 -6.46 -1.87 20.85
C GLY A 278 -7.88 -2.36 21.13
N PRO A 279 -8.09 -3.61 21.58
CA PRO A 279 -9.40 -4.10 22.00
C PRO A 279 -10.06 -3.23 23.08
N ALA A 280 -9.33 -2.84 24.12
CA ALA A 280 -9.85 -1.98 25.20
C ALA A 280 -10.28 -0.60 24.69
N PHE A 281 -9.55 -0.02 23.73
CA PHE A 281 -9.95 1.23 23.09
C PHE A 281 -11.26 1.09 22.31
N LEU A 282 -11.41 0.02 21.52
CA LEU A 282 -12.62 -0.23 20.75
C LEU A 282 -13.83 -0.45 21.68
N GLU A 283 -13.66 -1.23 22.75
CA GLU A 283 -14.68 -1.47 23.76
C GLU A 283 -15.07 -0.17 24.47
N GLY A 284 -14.10 0.58 24.99
CA GLY A 284 -14.33 1.86 25.66
C GLY A 284 -15.07 2.85 24.75
N ARG A 285 -14.69 2.94 23.47
CA ARG A 285 -15.42 3.77 22.49
C ARG A 285 -16.84 3.29 22.24
N ALA A 286 -17.07 1.98 22.13
CA ALA A 286 -18.38 1.42 21.83
C ALA A 286 -19.40 1.72 22.94
N VAL A 287 -18.96 1.77 24.20
CA VAL A 287 -19.82 2.06 25.36
C VAL A 287 -19.76 3.53 25.82
N GLY A 288 -18.94 4.37 25.17
CA GLY A 288 -18.77 5.78 25.52
C GLY A 288 -17.96 6.02 26.81
N ASP A 289 -17.15 5.06 27.24
CA ASP A 289 -16.28 5.17 28.42
C ASP A 289 -14.99 5.92 28.06
N MET A 290 -15.04 7.24 28.21
CA MET A 290 -13.89 8.11 27.95
C MET A 290 -12.78 7.97 29.00
N GLU A 291 -13.07 7.46 30.20
CA GLU A 291 -12.05 7.20 31.21
C GLU A 291 -11.18 6.02 30.79
N ALA A 292 -11.80 4.93 30.32
CA ALA A 292 -11.12 3.78 29.74
C ALA A 292 -10.28 4.16 28.52
N VAL A 293 -10.81 5.00 27.61
CA VAL A 293 -10.03 5.54 26.48
C VAL A 293 -8.82 6.34 26.95
N GLY A 294 -8.98 7.14 28.02
CA GLY A 294 -7.90 7.88 28.65
C GLY A 294 -6.85 6.99 29.30
N ASP A 295 -7.24 5.87 29.91
CA ASP A 295 -6.31 4.87 30.46
C ASP A 295 -5.48 4.21 29.35
N VAL A 296 -6.12 3.81 28.25
CA VAL A 296 -5.41 3.29 27.08
C VAL A 296 -4.41 4.32 26.57
N GLN A 297 -4.81 5.58 26.43
CA GLN A 297 -3.92 6.65 25.99
C GLN A 297 -2.67 6.76 26.89
N ARG A 298 -2.86 6.80 28.21
CA ARG A 298 -1.77 6.90 29.18
C ARG A 298 -0.83 5.70 29.12
N GLU A 299 -1.38 4.50 28.95
CA GLU A 299 -0.60 3.26 28.87
C GLU A 299 0.25 3.24 27.59
N VAL A 300 -0.32 3.58 26.43
CA VAL A 300 0.43 3.70 25.16
C VAL A 300 1.55 4.74 25.26
N GLN A 301 1.27 5.92 25.82
CA GLN A 301 2.30 6.94 26.03
C GLN A 301 3.43 6.44 26.96
N SER A 302 3.09 5.65 27.97
CA SER A 302 4.07 5.02 28.87
C SER A 302 4.99 4.08 28.10
N TRP A 303 4.45 3.25 27.23
CA TRP A 303 5.22 2.37 26.37
C TRP A 303 6.14 3.13 25.41
N LEU A 304 5.62 4.16 24.73
CA LEU A 304 6.44 4.99 23.85
C LEU A 304 7.60 5.65 24.64
N ARG A 305 7.35 6.17 25.86
CA ARG A 305 8.42 6.69 26.72
C ARG A 305 9.48 5.62 27.06
N ARG A 306 9.08 4.37 27.34
CA ARG A 306 10.00 3.26 27.58
C ARG A 306 10.84 2.96 26.34
N LEU A 307 10.23 2.92 25.15
CA LEU A 307 10.92 2.72 23.87
C LEU A 307 11.95 3.83 23.57
N TYR A 308 11.57 5.11 23.72
CA TYR A 308 12.52 6.22 23.56
C TYR A 308 13.63 6.22 24.62
N GLY A 309 13.29 5.83 25.85
CA GLY A 309 14.27 5.62 26.91
C GLY A 309 15.29 4.54 26.54
N LEU A 310 14.85 3.48 25.87
CA LEU A 310 15.72 2.42 25.36
C LEU A 310 16.64 2.93 24.25
N PHE A 311 16.13 3.69 23.28
CA PHE A 311 16.96 4.28 22.21
C PHE A 311 18.10 5.14 22.75
N ARG A 312 17.88 5.85 23.86
CA ARG A 312 18.93 6.65 24.52
C ARG A 312 20.01 5.77 25.16
N LYS A 313 19.64 4.60 25.70
CA LYS A 313 20.55 3.67 26.38
C LYS A 313 21.36 2.81 25.40
N THR A 314 20.73 2.38 24.30
CA THR A 314 21.32 1.40 23.36
C THR A 314 22.13 2.04 22.23
N LEU A 315 22.11 3.37 22.15
CA LEU A 315 22.84 4.18 21.16
C LEU A 315 22.65 3.70 19.71
N LEU A 316 21.42 3.28 19.38
CA LEU A 316 21.09 2.87 18.02
C LEU A 316 21.34 4.01 17.02
N ALA A 317 21.81 3.67 15.83
CA ALA A 317 21.97 4.62 14.75
C ALA A 317 20.62 5.28 14.40
N PRO A 318 20.59 6.55 13.97
CA PRO A 318 19.35 7.27 13.69
C PRO A 318 18.39 6.53 12.76
N ASP A 319 18.89 5.94 11.67
CA ASP A 319 18.07 5.24 10.67
C ASP A 319 17.42 3.97 11.24
N VAL A 320 18.16 3.23 12.07
CA VAL A 320 17.64 2.06 12.79
C VAL A 320 16.49 2.45 13.71
N ARG A 321 16.58 3.60 14.38
CA ARG A 321 15.47 4.10 15.22
C ARG A 321 14.23 4.37 14.37
N GLN A 322 14.40 4.94 13.17
CA GLN A 322 13.27 5.18 12.26
C GLN A 322 12.61 3.86 11.84
N TYR A 323 13.39 2.81 11.56
CA TYR A 323 12.85 1.49 11.23
C TYR A 323 12.05 0.88 12.38
N ILE A 324 12.54 1.00 13.61
CA ILE A 324 11.84 0.49 14.79
C ILE A 324 10.57 1.32 15.06
N ILE A 325 10.64 2.65 14.96
CA ILE A 325 9.46 3.52 15.10
C ILE A 325 8.41 3.16 14.04
N ALA A 326 8.81 2.98 12.79
CA ALA A 326 7.89 2.60 11.72
C ALA A 326 7.29 1.20 11.93
N SER A 327 8.05 0.28 12.52
CA SER A 327 7.55 -1.04 12.91
C SER A 327 6.49 -0.97 14.01
N MET A 328 6.50 0.09 14.82
CA MET A 328 5.59 0.32 15.95
C MET A 328 4.58 1.43 15.65
N TYR A 329 4.29 1.70 14.38
CA TYR A 329 3.34 2.75 13.99
C TYR A 329 1.95 2.53 14.58
N ASP A 330 1.51 1.28 14.77
CA ASP A 330 0.21 0.96 15.38
C ASP A 330 0.05 1.55 16.79
N ALA A 331 1.15 1.69 17.55
CA ALA A 331 1.12 2.37 18.85
C ALA A 331 0.83 3.87 18.70
N TYR A 332 1.40 4.52 17.68
CA TYR A 332 1.09 5.92 17.36
C TYR A 332 -0.34 6.08 16.84
N ASP A 333 -0.78 5.18 15.98
CA ASP A 333 -2.12 5.21 15.42
C ASP A 333 -3.19 5.08 16.52
N LEU A 334 -2.97 4.17 17.47
CA LEU A 334 -3.80 4.03 18.66
C LEU A 334 -3.74 5.29 19.53
N LEU A 335 -2.56 5.88 19.73
CA LEU A 335 -2.41 7.13 20.48
C LEU A 335 -3.21 8.28 19.87
N PHE A 336 -3.13 8.44 18.54
CA PHE A 336 -3.88 9.45 17.81
C PHE A 336 -5.39 9.19 17.87
N SER A 337 -5.80 7.93 17.75
CA SER A 337 -7.20 7.52 17.85
C SER A 337 -7.78 7.81 19.24
N CYS A 338 -7.01 7.58 20.31
CA CYS A 338 -7.36 7.99 21.66
C CYS A 338 -7.48 9.51 21.79
N ALA A 339 -6.51 10.29 21.27
CA ALA A 339 -6.55 11.74 21.34
C ALA A 339 -7.81 12.30 20.64
N ALA A 340 -8.11 11.81 19.44
CA ALA A 340 -9.31 12.18 18.69
C ALA A 340 -10.60 11.84 19.47
N ALA A 341 -10.70 10.63 20.02
CA ALA A 341 -11.86 10.20 20.81
C ALA A 341 -12.06 11.09 22.05
N LEU A 342 -10.98 11.53 22.69
CA LEU A 342 -11.02 12.40 23.88
C LEU A 342 -11.21 13.88 23.53
N GLY A 343 -11.38 14.24 22.25
CA GLY A 343 -11.48 15.64 21.81
C GLY A 343 -10.20 16.45 22.01
N GLN A 344 -9.06 15.77 22.13
CA GLN A 344 -7.75 16.39 22.28
C GLN A 344 -7.16 16.72 20.90
N GLY A 345 -6.31 17.75 20.86
CA GLY A 345 -5.51 18.03 19.67
C GLY A 345 -4.43 16.98 19.47
N GLU A 346 -4.00 16.80 18.22
CA GLU A 346 -2.80 16.03 17.91
C GLU A 346 -1.54 16.79 18.37
N ASP A 347 -0.51 16.03 18.73
CA ASP A 347 0.79 16.56 19.12
C ASP A 347 1.75 16.60 17.92
N ALA A 348 2.26 17.77 17.58
CA ALA A 348 3.14 17.97 16.42
C ALA A 348 4.41 17.11 16.52
N SER A 349 4.93 16.89 17.75
CA SER A 349 6.17 16.14 17.95
C SER A 349 6.01 14.65 17.63
N SER A 350 4.89 14.05 18.02
CA SER A 350 4.53 12.67 17.72
C SER A 350 4.24 12.47 16.24
N LEU A 351 3.52 13.41 15.61
CA LEU A 351 3.30 13.41 14.16
C LEU A 351 4.62 13.52 13.40
N GLN A 352 5.55 14.38 13.83
CA GLN A 352 6.86 14.52 13.21
C GLN A 352 7.69 13.24 13.31
N ALA A 353 7.65 12.57 14.46
CA ALA A 353 8.35 11.29 14.66
C ALA A 353 7.80 10.21 13.72
N SER A 354 6.47 10.05 13.65
CA SER A 354 5.81 9.11 12.74
C SER A 354 6.12 9.46 11.28
N LEU A 355 6.03 10.73 10.90
CA LEU A 355 6.28 11.18 9.53
C LEU A 355 7.70 10.84 9.07
N LYS A 356 8.71 11.11 9.91
CA LYS A 356 10.11 10.75 9.61
C LYS A 356 10.31 9.24 9.48
N ALA A 357 9.65 8.47 10.33
CA ALA A 357 9.75 7.02 10.30
C ALA A 357 9.12 6.43 9.03
N ILE A 358 7.95 6.93 8.64
CA ILE A 358 7.25 6.53 7.42
C ILE A 358 7.97 7.02 6.16
N GLU A 359 8.55 8.22 6.17
CA GLU A 359 9.41 8.70 5.07
C GLU A 359 10.59 7.73 4.83
N ALA A 360 11.18 7.18 5.90
CA ALA A 360 12.31 6.26 5.79
C ALA A 360 11.96 4.87 5.23
N VAL A 361 10.70 4.42 5.35
CA VAL A 361 10.31 3.04 4.99
C VAL A 361 9.16 2.92 4.00
N SER A 362 8.51 4.02 3.64
CA SER A 362 7.33 4.04 2.78
C SER A 362 7.08 5.45 2.23
N ALA A 363 8.14 6.13 1.79
CA ALA A 363 8.02 7.45 1.17
C ALA A 363 7.03 7.41 0.00
N GLY A 364 6.15 8.42 -0.06
CA GLY A 364 5.13 8.55 -1.10
C GLY A 364 3.93 7.61 -0.97
N SER A 365 3.85 6.80 0.10
CA SER A 365 2.62 6.06 0.44
C SER A 365 1.50 7.02 0.87
N ASP A 366 0.27 6.50 0.93
CA ASP A 366 -0.88 7.26 1.45
C ASP A 366 -0.59 7.74 2.87
N LEU A 367 -0.14 6.83 3.73
CA LEU A 367 0.22 7.17 5.11
C LEU A 367 1.27 8.30 5.20
N HIS A 368 2.28 8.31 4.31
CA HIS A 368 3.27 9.38 4.27
C HIS A 368 2.64 10.73 3.98
N VAL A 369 1.76 10.78 2.98
CA VAL A 369 1.05 11.99 2.58
C VAL A 369 0.10 12.47 3.68
N LEU A 370 -0.64 11.55 4.31
CA LEU A 370 -1.59 11.87 5.38
C LEU A 370 -0.91 12.40 6.63
N LEU A 371 0.17 11.74 7.09
CA LEU A 371 0.94 12.23 8.23
C LEU A 371 1.55 13.60 7.94
N ALA A 372 1.93 13.87 6.69
CA ALA A 372 2.49 15.17 6.32
C ALA A 372 1.43 16.28 6.38
N VAL A 373 0.19 16.01 5.95
CA VAL A 373 -0.95 16.95 6.09
C VAL A 373 -1.24 17.20 7.56
N ARG A 374 -1.44 16.14 8.36
CA ARG A 374 -1.72 16.25 9.80
C ARG A 374 -0.62 17.01 10.55
N HIS A 375 0.64 16.68 10.29
CA HIS A 375 1.79 17.38 10.87
C HIS A 375 1.80 18.87 10.50
N TYR A 376 1.53 19.21 9.23
CA TYR A 376 1.48 20.60 8.80
C TYR A 376 0.35 21.38 9.49
N ASP A 377 -0.86 20.85 9.48
CA ASP A 377 -2.03 21.52 10.07
C ASP A 377 -1.86 21.69 11.59
N CYS A 378 -1.34 20.68 12.28
CA CYS A 378 -0.98 20.75 13.70
C CYS A 378 0.10 21.82 13.97
N THR A 379 1.18 21.83 13.18
CA THR A 379 2.28 22.82 13.32
C THR A 379 1.78 24.25 13.10
N VAL A 380 0.93 24.48 12.09
CA VAL A 380 0.34 25.79 11.81
C VAL A 380 -0.57 26.23 12.95
N LYS A 381 -1.36 25.32 13.51
CA LYS A 381 -2.23 25.60 14.66
C LYS A 381 -1.43 25.99 15.91
N GLU A 382 -0.30 25.34 16.17
CA GLU A 382 0.52 25.58 17.36
C GLU A 382 1.43 26.82 17.24
N HIS A 383 2.00 27.05 16.05
CA HIS A 383 3.07 28.04 15.87
C HIS A 383 2.72 29.19 14.92
N GLY A 384 1.58 29.11 14.22
CA GLY A 384 1.17 30.06 13.19
C GLY A 384 1.81 29.80 11.83
N ASP A 385 1.08 30.12 10.75
CA ASP A 385 1.48 29.82 9.36
C ASP A 385 2.76 30.55 8.93
N GLY A 386 3.01 31.74 9.46
CA GLY A 386 4.21 32.52 9.18
C GLY A 386 5.48 32.07 9.92
N SER A 387 5.40 31.04 10.77
CA SER A 387 6.55 30.59 11.56
C SER A 387 7.56 29.80 10.74
N GLY A 388 8.83 29.82 11.16
CA GLY A 388 9.87 28.99 10.52
C GLY A 388 9.56 27.48 10.61
N LEU A 389 8.90 27.05 11.69
CA LEU A 389 8.44 25.66 11.86
C LEU A 389 7.36 25.29 10.85
N ALA A 390 6.37 26.18 10.63
CA ALA A 390 5.37 25.99 9.58
C ALA A 390 6.02 25.95 8.18
N GLY A 391 7.04 26.76 7.92
CA GLY A 391 7.83 26.70 6.69
C GLY A 391 8.51 25.33 6.46
N LEU A 392 9.14 24.76 7.49
CA LEU A 392 9.74 23.43 7.42
C LEU A 392 8.69 22.31 7.26
N ALA A 393 7.54 22.45 7.92
CA ALA A 393 6.43 21.52 7.78
C ALA A 393 5.84 21.57 6.36
N ARG A 394 5.71 22.77 5.77
CA ARG A 394 5.25 22.97 4.38
C ARG A 394 6.17 22.30 3.37
N GLU A 395 7.48 22.43 3.55
CA GLU A 395 8.46 21.79 2.67
C GLU A 395 8.40 20.25 2.81
N THR A 396 8.17 19.74 4.02
CA THR A 396 7.98 18.29 4.24
C THR A 396 6.68 17.79 3.60
N LEU A 397 5.59 18.55 3.74
CA LEU A 397 4.31 18.29 3.06
C LEU A 397 4.46 18.22 1.53
N ARG A 398 5.19 19.19 0.96
CA ARG A 398 5.52 19.22 -0.46
C ARG A 398 6.33 17.98 -0.87
N ARG A 399 7.40 17.64 -0.13
CA ARG A 399 8.22 16.45 -0.44
C ARG A 399 7.39 15.17 -0.43
N ALA A 400 6.47 15.01 0.52
CA ALA A 400 5.60 13.84 0.58
C ALA A 400 4.71 13.69 -0.66
N HIS A 401 4.08 14.79 -1.09
CA HIS A 401 3.26 14.80 -2.30
C HIS A 401 4.08 14.63 -3.58
N VAL A 402 5.27 15.22 -3.66
CA VAL A 402 6.17 15.03 -4.80
C VAL A 402 6.69 13.59 -4.87
N ALA A 403 6.96 12.95 -3.74
CA ALA A 403 7.34 11.53 -3.71
C ALA A 403 6.22 10.62 -4.23
N ARG A 404 4.95 10.96 -3.96
CA ARG A 404 3.78 10.21 -4.42
C ARG A 404 3.40 10.49 -5.87
N TYR A 405 3.26 11.76 -6.24
CA TYR A 405 2.67 12.19 -7.52
C TYR A 405 3.70 12.66 -8.54
N GLY A 406 4.93 12.93 -8.10
CA GLY A 406 5.99 13.51 -8.92
C GLY A 406 6.01 15.03 -8.94
N PRO A 407 6.89 15.61 -9.76
CA PRO A 407 6.87 17.05 -10.02
C PRO A 407 5.61 17.41 -10.80
N VAL A 408 4.67 18.07 -10.15
CA VAL A 408 3.46 18.66 -10.74
C VAL A 408 3.45 20.17 -10.45
N SER A 409 2.55 20.93 -11.07
CA SER A 409 2.47 22.38 -10.83
C SER A 409 2.09 22.69 -9.38
N GLU A 410 2.41 23.89 -8.91
CA GLU A 410 2.08 24.32 -7.54
C GLU A 410 0.58 24.27 -7.27
N GLU A 411 -0.23 24.65 -8.27
CA GLU A 411 -1.70 24.60 -8.18
C GLU A 411 -2.18 23.15 -8.01
N MET A 412 -1.56 22.20 -8.73
CA MET A 412 -1.89 20.79 -8.60
C MET A 412 -1.43 20.20 -7.26
N ILE A 413 -0.24 20.57 -6.76
CA ILE A 413 0.21 20.16 -5.43
C ILE A 413 -0.77 20.67 -4.38
N SER A 414 -1.16 21.95 -4.42
CA SER A 414 -2.13 22.52 -3.49
C SER A 414 -3.47 21.79 -3.54
N ARG A 415 -3.98 21.52 -4.75
CA ARG A 415 -5.22 20.77 -4.93
C ARG A 415 -5.12 19.36 -4.33
N LEU A 416 -4.03 18.64 -4.58
CA LEU A 416 -3.82 17.29 -4.04
C LEU A 416 -3.72 17.29 -2.51
N ILE A 417 -3.06 18.30 -1.92
CA ILE A 417 -3.01 18.50 -0.46
C ILE A 417 -4.43 18.67 0.10
N ASP A 418 -5.21 19.57 -0.49
CA ASP A 418 -6.57 19.87 -0.02
C ASP A 418 -7.50 18.66 -0.17
N LEU A 419 -7.35 17.90 -1.25
CA LEU A 419 -8.10 16.66 -1.45
C LEU A 419 -7.71 15.60 -0.42
N ASN A 420 -6.42 15.39 -0.18
CA ASN A 420 -5.96 14.42 0.82
C ASN A 420 -6.40 14.83 2.24
N ARG A 421 -6.45 16.14 2.55
CA ARG A 421 -7.02 16.62 3.81
C ARG A 421 -8.50 16.25 3.92
N LYS A 422 -9.31 16.58 2.93
CA LYS A 422 -10.76 16.33 2.94
C LYS A 422 -11.13 14.85 2.95
N LEU A 423 -10.43 14.05 2.14
CA LEU A 423 -10.81 12.65 1.88
C LEU A 423 -10.36 11.68 2.97
N HIS A 424 -9.43 12.09 3.84
CA HIS A 424 -8.78 11.18 4.79
C HIS A 424 -8.55 11.76 6.19
N VAL A 425 -8.55 13.09 6.37
CA VAL A 425 -8.31 13.73 7.68
C VAL A 425 -9.62 14.30 8.25
N GLU A 426 -10.46 14.88 7.40
CA GLU A 426 -11.74 15.48 7.79
C GLU A 426 -12.94 14.53 7.66
N SER A 427 -12.75 13.38 7.02
CA SER A 427 -13.75 12.30 6.85
C SER A 427 -13.80 11.40 8.07
#